data_AF-A0AAJ0EX08-F1
#
_entry.id   AF-A0AAJ0EX08-F1
#
_cell.length_a   1.000
_cell.length_b   1.000
_cell.length_c   1.000
_cell.angle_alpha   90.00
_cell.angle_beta   90.00
_cell.angle_gamma   90.00
#
_symmetry.space_group_name_H-M   'P 1'
#
loop_
_entity.id
_entity.type
_entity.pdbx_description
1 polymer ?
#
loop_
_entity_poly.entity_id
_entity_poly.type
_entity_poly.pdbx_seq_one_letter_code
_entity_poly.pdbx_strand_id
1 'polypeptide(L)'
;MIYCKPGAQHHFSQSRLDANGQTNAAHLTAWLPHGRAHNTILLTHHKTPLPPPRLSSPNAPYGPQAHPRRDCRRHAHIAGPDTGLRPASLLPSSQHERLLLELLPFKDTTKFHDWLDSNFVRGPWNEFNADFLSRAIADAAAAGVVGPTGLPAGPSAVPEPEKVRTAQAAREALNARKVKFVVYRPDKSAWTAEDHHVRFIVTLVADNMLQNLWYESEWKKKGLDIAKAAYEVLIFLKATMVYADPNPPSYSA
;
A
#
# COMPACT_ATOMS: atom_id res chain seq x y z
N MET A 1 44.69 47.57 -10.23
CA MET A 1 44.38 48.90 -9.69
C MET A 1 43.28 49.46 -10.60
N ILE A 2 42.04 49.72 -10.20
CA ILE A 2 41.47 50.22 -8.95
C ILE A 2 40.08 49.58 -8.74
N TYR A 3 39.79 49.24 -7.49
CA TYR A 3 38.48 48.84 -6.96
C TYR A 3 37.44 49.98 -7.10
N CYS A 4 36.15 49.65 -7.21
CA CYS A 4 35.07 50.23 -6.39
C CYS A 4 33.67 49.67 -6.74
N LYS A 5 33.14 48.78 -5.89
CA LYS A 5 31.79 48.93 -5.29
C LYS A 5 31.91 50.03 -4.18
N PRO A 6 30.85 50.65 -3.59
CA PRO A 6 29.45 50.20 -3.45
C PRO A 6 28.40 51.35 -3.56
N GLY A 7 27.12 51.03 -3.34
CA GLY A 7 26.08 52.04 -3.14
C GLY A 7 24.73 51.45 -2.76
N ALA A 8 24.55 51.10 -1.49
CA ALA A 8 23.26 50.77 -0.90
C ALA A 8 22.43 52.05 -0.71
N GLN A 9 21.11 51.98 -0.96
CA GLN A 9 20.14 52.91 -0.38
C GLN A 9 19.08 52.14 0.38
N HIS A 10 19.11 52.33 1.70
CA HIS A 10 18.00 52.15 2.62
C HIS A 10 17.06 53.35 2.47
N HIS A 11 15.74 53.11 2.34
CA HIS A 11 14.68 54.00 2.80
C HIS A 11 13.43 53.14 3.00
N PHE A 12 13.11 52.75 4.24
CA PHE A 12 12.33 53.46 5.26
C PHE A 12 10.86 53.04 5.22
N SER A 13 10.45 52.44 6.33
CA SER A 13 9.12 51.92 6.66
C SER A 13 8.03 52.98 6.59
N GLN A 14 6.83 52.55 6.19
CA GLN A 14 5.60 53.06 6.78
C GLN A 14 4.67 51.89 7.10
N SER A 15 4.64 51.58 8.39
CA SER A 15 3.69 50.69 9.06
C SER A 15 2.29 51.33 9.01
N ARG A 16 1.34 50.64 8.39
CA ARG A 16 -0.08 50.96 8.53
C ARG A 16 -0.63 50.11 9.68
N LEU A 17 -1.07 50.79 10.73
CA LEU A 17 -1.76 50.24 11.88
C LEU A 17 -3.22 50.00 11.50
N ASP A 18 -3.70 48.76 11.62
CA ASP A 18 -5.13 48.45 11.57
C ASP A 18 -5.69 48.34 12.99
N ALA A 19 -6.87 48.93 13.17
CA ALA A 19 -7.51 49.26 14.44
C ALA A 19 -8.32 48.11 15.05
N ASN A 20 -7.77 46.90 15.14
CA ASN A 20 -8.36 45.81 15.92
C ASN A 20 -7.32 45.21 16.86
N GLY A 21 -7.23 45.83 18.05
CA GLY A 21 -6.38 45.40 19.14
C GLY A 21 -6.80 44.04 19.71
N GLN A 22 -6.23 42.97 19.14
CA GLN A 22 -6.20 41.67 19.80
C GLN A 22 -4.88 40.96 19.53
N THR A 23 -3.94 41.17 20.45
CA THR A 23 -2.71 40.40 20.58
C THR A 23 -3.03 39.08 21.27
N ASN A 24 -3.07 37.98 20.52
CA ASN A 24 -2.91 36.64 21.08
C ASN A 24 -1.45 36.22 20.91
N ALA A 25 -0.65 36.55 21.92
CA ALA A 25 0.64 35.92 22.17
C ALA A 25 0.38 34.61 22.92
N ALA A 26 0.65 33.46 22.28
CA ALA A 26 0.84 32.21 22.99
C ALA A 26 1.67 31.23 22.15
N HIS A 27 2.89 30.96 22.65
CA HIS A 27 3.64 29.72 22.49
C HIS A 27 4.09 29.27 21.10
N LEU A 28 5.20 29.86 20.65
CA LEU A 28 6.19 29.17 19.84
C LEU A 28 7.00 28.22 20.73
N THR A 29 6.61 26.95 20.80
CA THR A 29 7.49 25.91 21.33
C THR A 29 8.32 25.36 20.18
N ALA A 30 9.52 25.93 20.00
CA ALA A 30 10.55 25.40 19.14
C ALA A 30 11.05 24.06 19.72
N TRP A 31 10.88 22.97 18.98
CA TRP A 31 11.60 21.72 19.23
C TRP A 31 12.65 21.57 18.12
N LEU A 32 13.89 21.96 18.44
CA LEU A 32 15.08 21.60 17.67
C LEU A 32 15.52 20.17 18.01
N PRO A 33 16.21 19.49 17.08
CA PRO A 33 16.48 18.06 17.12
C PRO A 33 17.60 17.74 18.11
N HIS A 34 17.39 16.71 18.92
CA HIS A 34 18.47 16.12 19.70
C HIS A 34 19.39 15.34 18.76
N GLY A 35 20.59 15.89 18.53
CA GLY A 35 21.72 15.13 18.04
C GLY A 35 22.10 14.07 19.07
N ARG A 36 22.27 12.82 18.60
CA ARG A 36 22.91 11.78 19.39
C ARG A 36 24.02 11.12 18.59
N ALA A 37 25.22 11.52 19.00
CA ALA A 37 26.49 10.83 19.02
C ALA A 37 26.70 9.61 18.09
N HIS A 38 27.71 9.77 17.25
CA HIS A 38 28.55 8.73 16.70
C HIS A 38 28.96 7.69 17.76
N ASN A 39 28.85 6.41 17.42
CA ASN A 39 29.68 5.37 18.03
C ASN A 39 30.39 4.61 16.90
N THR A 40 31.66 4.91 16.75
CA THR A 40 32.66 4.15 16.01
C THR A 40 33.03 2.94 16.86
N ILE A 41 32.75 1.73 16.40
CA ILE A 41 33.40 0.52 16.93
C ILE A 41 34.16 -0.15 15.79
N LEU A 42 35.47 -0.23 16.02
CA LEU A 42 36.49 -0.88 15.23
C LEU A 42 36.35 -2.41 15.26
N LEU A 43 36.47 -2.99 14.06
CA LEU A 43 37.22 -4.21 13.70
C LEU A 43 37.61 -5.18 14.84
N THR A 44 37.11 -6.41 14.76
CA THR A 44 37.93 -7.61 14.97
C THR A 44 37.61 -8.67 13.93
N HIS A 45 38.64 -9.01 13.15
CA HIS A 45 38.68 -10.12 12.22
C HIS A 45 38.67 -11.45 12.99
N HIS A 46 37.78 -12.37 12.64
CA HIS A 46 38.00 -13.79 12.86
C HIS A 46 37.86 -14.55 11.54
N LYS A 47 39.02 -15.06 11.12
CA LYS A 47 39.28 -15.86 9.94
C LYS A 47 39.24 -17.34 10.35
N THR A 48 39.00 -18.21 9.37
CA THR A 48 39.29 -19.67 9.29
C THR A 48 38.32 -20.67 9.94
N PRO A 49 38.27 -21.95 9.49
CA PRO A 49 38.54 -22.55 8.17
C PRO A 49 37.37 -23.39 7.59
N LEU A 50 37.36 -23.56 6.26
CA LEU A 50 36.54 -24.56 5.53
C LEU A 50 37.09 -25.99 5.73
N PRO A 51 36.24 -27.03 5.78
CA PRO A 51 36.66 -28.42 5.70
C PRO A 51 36.90 -28.89 4.22
N PRO A 52 37.76 -29.91 4.03
CA PRO A 52 38.35 -30.27 2.73
C PRO A 52 37.43 -31.09 1.79
N PRO A 53 37.79 -31.19 0.49
CA PRO A 53 37.01 -31.91 -0.52
C PRO A 53 37.20 -33.43 -0.43
N ARG A 54 36.12 -34.20 -0.63
CA ARG A 54 36.20 -35.65 -0.88
C ARG A 54 36.02 -35.93 -2.37
N LEU A 55 37.05 -36.54 -2.95
CA LEU A 55 37.06 -37.15 -4.28
C LEU A 55 36.67 -38.64 -4.17
N SER A 56 35.94 -39.08 -5.20
CA SER A 56 35.88 -40.44 -5.78
C SER A 56 35.16 -41.56 -5.01
N SER A 57 34.09 -42.11 -5.60
CA SER A 57 34.18 -43.36 -6.38
C SER A 57 32.84 -43.83 -7.01
N PRO A 58 32.89 -44.75 -8.01
CA PRO A 58 31.88 -44.94 -9.07
C PRO A 58 31.05 -46.26 -9.00
N ASN A 59 30.18 -46.44 -10.02
CA ASN A 59 29.39 -47.62 -10.46
C ASN A 59 27.94 -47.70 -9.94
N ALA A 60 26.92 -47.39 -10.77
CA ALA A 60 26.21 -48.25 -11.77
C ALA A 60 25.06 -49.08 -11.13
N PRO A 61 24.02 -49.56 -11.85
CA PRO A 61 23.72 -49.50 -13.28
C PRO A 61 22.29 -48.99 -13.63
N TYR A 62 22.09 -48.80 -14.94
CA TYR A 62 20.81 -48.56 -15.60
C TYR A 62 19.86 -49.76 -15.47
N GLY A 63 18.62 -49.50 -15.09
CA GLY A 63 17.48 -50.41 -15.26
C GLY A 63 16.35 -49.69 -16.00
N PRO A 64 15.83 -50.22 -17.12
CA PRO A 64 14.69 -49.65 -17.82
C PRO A 64 13.39 -50.15 -17.17
N GLN A 65 12.57 -49.26 -16.62
CA GLN A 65 11.22 -49.61 -16.18
C GLN A 65 10.17 -48.94 -17.06
N ALA A 66 9.44 -49.80 -17.76
CA ALA A 66 8.32 -49.48 -18.62
C ALA A 66 7.16 -48.85 -17.81
N HIS A 67 6.55 -47.80 -18.37
CA HIS A 67 5.23 -47.34 -17.96
C HIS A 67 4.21 -47.54 -19.09
N PRO A 68 3.00 -48.02 -18.76
CA PRO A 68 1.99 -48.37 -19.74
C PRO A 68 1.27 -47.15 -20.31
N ARG A 69 0.89 -47.33 -21.58
CA ARG A 69 0.03 -46.46 -22.38
C ARG A 69 -1.23 -46.04 -21.63
N ARG A 70 -1.59 -44.76 -21.74
CA ARG A 70 -2.98 -44.30 -21.67
C ARG A 70 -3.33 -43.59 -22.96
N ASP A 71 -4.16 -44.25 -23.75
CA ASP A 71 -4.80 -43.67 -24.93
C ASP A 71 -5.92 -42.70 -24.51
N CYS A 72 -5.85 -41.52 -25.12
CA CYS A 72 -6.92 -40.75 -25.72
C CYS A 72 -8.32 -40.72 -25.08
N ARG A 73 -8.71 -39.52 -24.62
CA ARG A 73 -9.97 -38.93 -25.10
C ARG A 73 -9.87 -37.41 -25.21
N ARG A 74 -9.67 -36.96 -26.45
CA ARG A 74 -9.93 -35.59 -26.91
C ARG A 74 -11.42 -35.30 -26.71
N HIS A 75 -11.76 -34.16 -26.11
CA HIS A 75 -12.92 -33.39 -26.53
C HIS A 75 -12.44 -31.99 -26.88
N ALA A 76 -12.80 -31.59 -28.08
CA ALA A 76 -12.37 -30.37 -28.72
C ALA A 76 -13.03 -29.14 -28.10
N HIS A 77 -12.25 -28.07 -28.14
CA HIS A 77 -12.61 -26.66 -28.16
C HIS A 77 -14.05 -26.33 -28.57
N ILE A 78 -14.73 -25.57 -27.70
CA ILE A 78 -15.49 -24.40 -28.14
C ILE A 78 -14.86 -23.20 -27.43
N ALA A 79 -14.03 -22.46 -28.16
CA ALA A 79 -13.47 -21.19 -27.71
C ALA A 79 -14.51 -20.10 -27.94
N GLY A 80 -15.20 -19.70 -26.88
CA GLY A 80 -15.87 -18.40 -26.81
C GLY A 80 -14.85 -17.33 -26.39
N PRO A 81 -14.96 -16.07 -26.86
CA PRO A 81 -14.12 -14.98 -26.38
C PRO A 81 -14.49 -14.70 -24.91
N ASP A 82 -13.64 -15.17 -24.02
CA ASP A 82 -13.72 -14.95 -22.58
C ASP A 82 -13.33 -13.49 -22.31
N THR A 83 -14.28 -12.56 -22.44
CA THR A 83 -14.18 -11.23 -21.85
C THR A 83 -14.22 -11.39 -20.34
N GLY A 84 -13.04 -11.65 -19.77
CA GLY A 84 -12.76 -11.70 -18.35
C GLY A 84 -12.96 -10.34 -17.68
N LEU A 85 -14.23 -9.96 -17.51
CA LEU A 85 -14.66 -8.98 -16.53
C LEU A 85 -15.07 -9.75 -15.28
N ARG A 86 -14.09 -10.32 -14.56
CA ARG A 86 -14.34 -10.77 -13.19
C ARG A 86 -14.21 -9.54 -12.29
N PRO A 87 -15.29 -9.02 -11.70
CA PRO A 87 -15.16 -7.96 -10.72
C PRO A 87 -14.33 -8.49 -9.55
N ALA A 88 -13.26 -7.78 -9.19
CA ALA A 88 -12.34 -8.14 -8.10
C ALA A 88 -13.05 -8.21 -6.72
N SER A 89 -14.30 -7.75 -6.64
CA SER A 89 -15.10 -7.58 -5.42
C SER A 89 -15.86 -8.83 -4.95
N LEU A 90 -15.63 -10.02 -5.52
CA LEU A 90 -16.36 -11.26 -5.15
C LEU A 90 -15.49 -12.40 -4.60
N LEU A 91 -14.22 -12.15 -4.28
CA LEU A 91 -13.42 -13.18 -3.62
C LEU A 91 -13.92 -13.36 -2.17
N PRO A 92 -14.22 -14.60 -1.73
CA PRO A 92 -14.35 -14.90 -0.31
C PRO A 92 -13.10 -14.39 0.42
N SER A 93 -13.27 -13.77 1.59
CA SER A 93 -12.18 -13.15 2.34
C SER A 93 -10.95 -14.07 2.50
N SER A 94 -11.18 -15.37 2.71
CA SER A 94 -10.12 -16.39 2.80
C SER A 94 -9.33 -16.63 1.50
N GLN A 95 -9.98 -16.51 0.34
CA GLN A 95 -9.29 -16.60 -0.96
C GLN A 95 -8.49 -15.33 -1.25
N HIS A 96 -9.01 -14.17 -0.85
CA HIS A 96 -8.31 -12.90 -1.01
C HIS A 96 -7.10 -12.77 -0.09
N GLU A 97 -7.23 -13.25 1.15
CA GLU A 97 -6.11 -13.35 2.10
C GLU A 97 -4.98 -14.21 1.54
N ARG A 98 -5.30 -15.39 0.99
CA ARG A 98 -4.29 -16.26 0.35
C ARG A 98 -3.58 -15.55 -0.80
N LEU A 99 -4.31 -14.82 -1.65
CA LEU A 99 -3.72 -14.02 -2.72
C LEU A 99 -2.77 -12.96 -2.16
N LEU A 100 -3.14 -12.28 -1.08
CA LEU A 100 -2.27 -11.27 -0.46
C LEU A 100 -0.99 -11.86 0.12
N LEU A 101 -1.06 -13.05 0.73
CA LEU A 101 0.13 -13.77 1.19
C LEU A 101 1.05 -14.20 0.03
N GLU A 102 0.52 -14.40 -1.18
CA GLU A 102 1.32 -14.68 -2.37
C GLU A 102 1.96 -13.41 -2.98
N LEU A 103 1.32 -12.25 -2.81
CA LEU A 103 1.77 -10.97 -3.37
C LEU A 103 2.74 -10.20 -2.46
N LEU A 104 2.59 -10.37 -1.14
CA LEU A 104 3.35 -9.65 -0.12
C LEU A 104 4.45 -10.54 0.46
N PRO A 105 5.52 -9.98 1.05
CA PRO A 105 6.62 -10.75 1.60
C PRO A 105 6.31 -11.43 2.95
N PHE A 106 5.07 -11.90 3.13
CA PHE A 106 4.63 -12.61 4.33
C PHE A 106 4.57 -14.12 4.05
N LYS A 107 5.24 -14.90 4.89
CA LYS A 107 5.16 -16.38 4.86
C LYS A 107 4.25 -16.95 5.94
N ASP A 108 3.85 -16.10 6.87
CA ASP A 108 3.13 -16.45 8.09
C ASP A 108 1.88 -15.56 8.19
N THR A 109 0.74 -16.22 8.36
CA THR A 109 -0.57 -15.57 8.42
C THR A 109 -0.68 -14.64 9.63
N THR A 110 -0.17 -15.04 10.80
CA THR A 110 -0.22 -14.22 12.02
C THR A 110 0.53 -12.90 11.82
N LYS A 111 1.74 -12.95 11.25
CA LYS A 111 2.52 -11.73 10.94
C LYS A 111 1.81 -10.82 9.94
N PHE A 112 1.07 -11.39 8.99
CA PHE A 112 0.29 -10.61 8.05
C PHE A 112 -0.87 -9.87 8.75
N HIS A 113 -1.60 -10.53 9.64
CA HIS A 113 -2.66 -9.90 10.44
C HIS A 113 -2.10 -8.84 11.41
N ASP A 114 -0.99 -9.14 12.10
CA ASP A 114 -0.29 -8.16 12.94
C ASP A 114 0.11 -6.91 12.14
N TRP A 115 0.55 -7.11 10.90
CA TRP A 115 0.86 -6.00 9.99
C TRP A 115 -0.38 -5.24 9.54
N LEU A 116 -1.49 -5.92 9.21
CA LEU A 116 -2.77 -5.29 8.86
C LEU A 116 -3.33 -4.44 10.01
N ASP A 117 -3.13 -4.86 11.26
CA ASP A 117 -3.55 -4.14 12.46
C ASP A 117 -2.57 -3.03 12.88
N SER A 118 -1.39 -2.99 12.27
CA SER A 118 -0.39 -1.96 12.55
C SER A 118 -0.82 -0.56 12.07
N ASN A 119 -0.23 0.47 12.68
CA ASN A 119 -0.47 1.87 12.28
C ASN A 119 -0.10 2.16 10.81
N PHE A 120 0.79 1.36 10.21
CA PHE A 120 1.22 1.53 8.82
C PHE A 120 0.14 1.17 7.81
N VAL A 121 -0.83 0.33 8.20
CA VAL A 121 -1.98 -0.04 7.39
C VAL A 121 -3.24 0.67 7.90
N ARG A 122 -3.48 0.64 9.22
CA ARG A 122 -4.68 1.23 9.84
C ARG A 122 -4.71 2.75 9.71
N GLY A 123 -3.57 3.44 9.76
CA GLY A 123 -3.50 4.89 9.56
C GLY A 123 -4.06 5.31 8.18
N PRO A 124 -3.44 4.87 7.07
CA PRO A 124 -3.95 5.13 5.71
C PRO A 124 -5.38 4.62 5.49
N TRP A 125 -5.74 3.47 6.07
CA TRP A 125 -7.10 2.94 6.00
C TRP A 125 -8.13 3.84 6.67
N ASN A 126 -7.85 4.31 7.89
CA ASN A 126 -8.74 5.21 8.62
C ASN A 126 -8.91 6.54 7.89
N GLU A 127 -7.82 7.08 7.32
CA GLU A 127 -7.86 8.27 6.44
C GLU A 127 -8.77 8.02 5.23
N PHE A 128 -8.58 6.91 4.51
CA PHE A 128 -9.41 6.54 3.36
C PHE A 128 -10.89 6.36 3.73
N ASN A 129 -11.15 5.70 4.86
CA ASN A 129 -12.52 5.44 5.31
C ASN A 129 -13.25 6.73 5.69
N ALA A 130 -12.59 7.61 6.46
CA ALA A 130 -13.19 8.87 6.90
C ALA A 130 -13.36 9.87 5.74
N ASP A 131 -12.37 9.97 4.85
CA ASP A 131 -12.38 10.99 3.80
C ASP A 131 -13.07 10.55 2.50
N PHE A 132 -13.35 9.27 2.30
CA PHE A 132 -13.96 8.83 1.06
C PHE A 132 -15.06 7.80 1.30
N LEU A 133 -14.71 6.65 1.88
CA LEU A 133 -15.61 5.51 1.88
C LEU A 133 -16.91 5.77 2.65
N SER A 134 -16.83 6.39 3.83
CA SER A 134 -18.01 6.69 4.65
C SER A 134 -18.96 7.67 3.96
N ARG A 135 -18.42 8.66 3.25
CA ARG A 135 -19.20 9.62 2.45
C ARG A 135 -19.84 8.93 1.24
N ALA A 136 -19.06 8.15 0.50
CA ALA A 136 -19.54 7.43 -0.67
C ALA A 136 -20.65 6.41 -0.34
N ILE A 137 -20.57 5.75 0.82
CA ILE A 137 -21.63 4.87 1.33
C ILE A 137 -22.89 5.67 1.64
N ALA A 138 -22.77 6.81 2.34
CA ALA A 138 -23.90 7.67 2.66
C ALA A 138 -24.58 8.21 1.40
N ASP A 139 -23.79 8.63 0.40
CA ASP A 139 -24.30 9.12 -0.89
C ASP A 139 -25.02 8.01 -1.67
N ALA A 140 -24.47 6.80 -1.69
CA ALA A 140 -25.12 5.64 -2.31
C ALA A 140 -26.45 5.30 -1.61
N ALA A 141 -26.48 5.34 -0.28
CA ALA A 141 -27.70 5.12 0.50
C ALA A 141 -28.75 6.21 0.22
N ALA A 142 -28.33 7.49 0.15
CA ALA A 142 -29.22 8.61 -0.18
C ALA A 142 -29.77 8.52 -1.62
N ALA A 143 -28.99 7.97 -2.55
CA ALA A 143 -29.43 7.69 -3.92
C ALA A 143 -30.36 6.46 -4.01
N GLY A 144 -30.72 5.82 -2.89
CA GLY A 144 -31.57 4.64 -2.86
C GLY A 144 -30.90 3.39 -3.42
N VAL A 145 -29.57 3.34 -3.49
CA VAL A 145 -28.84 2.13 -3.86
C VAL A 145 -29.01 1.13 -2.73
N VAL A 146 -29.79 0.09 -2.99
CA VAL A 146 -30.06 -0.98 -2.04
C VAL A 146 -29.15 -2.16 -2.35
N GLY A 147 -28.53 -2.75 -1.33
CA GLY A 147 -27.77 -3.98 -1.48
C GLY A 147 -28.68 -5.15 -1.89
N PRO A 148 -28.09 -6.30 -2.29
CA PRO A 148 -28.84 -7.49 -2.67
C PRO A 148 -29.83 -7.99 -1.59
N THR A 149 -29.59 -7.61 -0.34
CA THR A 149 -30.38 -7.99 0.85
C THR A 149 -31.48 -6.99 1.21
N GLY A 150 -31.70 -5.94 0.41
CA GLY A 150 -32.67 -4.89 0.75
C GLY A 150 -32.21 -3.93 1.86
N LEU A 151 -30.95 -4.07 2.32
CA LEU A 151 -30.31 -3.20 3.30
C LEU A 151 -29.55 -2.04 2.61
N PRO A 152 -29.30 -0.92 3.33
CA PRO A 152 -28.51 0.20 2.79
C PRO A 152 -27.17 -0.29 2.23
N ALA A 153 -26.81 0.25 1.07
CA ALA A 153 -25.58 -0.06 0.34
C ALA A 153 -24.35 -0.11 1.25
N GLY A 154 -23.70 -1.27 1.34
CA GLY A 154 -22.44 -1.43 2.05
C GLY A 154 -21.23 -0.91 1.27
N PRO A 155 -20.00 -1.04 1.80
CA PRO A 155 -18.74 -0.67 1.14
C PRO A 155 -18.58 -1.24 -0.28
N SER A 156 -19.17 -2.41 -0.54
CA SER A 156 -19.14 -3.08 -1.86
C SER A 156 -19.96 -2.38 -2.93
N ALA A 157 -20.88 -1.48 -2.56
CA ALA A 157 -21.67 -0.70 -3.50
C ALA A 157 -20.91 0.52 -4.05
N VAL A 158 -19.79 0.90 -3.42
CA VAL A 158 -18.97 2.03 -3.87
C VAL A 158 -18.10 1.57 -5.05
N PRO A 159 -18.26 2.16 -6.26
CA PRO A 159 -17.50 1.77 -7.43
C PRO A 159 -15.99 1.89 -7.22
N GLU A 160 -15.26 0.88 -7.70
CA GLU A 160 -13.82 0.80 -7.57
C GLU A 160 -13.14 1.29 -8.86
N PRO A 161 -12.16 2.20 -8.77
CA PRO A 161 -11.33 2.57 -9.90
C PRO A 161 -10.59 1.38 -10.51
N GLU A 162 -10.24 1.45 -11.79
CA GLU A 162 -9.48 0.38 -12.46
C GLU A 162 -8.09 0.19 -11.79
N LYS A 163 -7.77 -1.05 -11.42
CA LYS A 163 -6.60 -1.42 -10.61
C LYS A 163 -5.28 -1.00 -11.26
N VAL A 164 -5.06 -1.31 -12.53
CA VAL A 164 -3.78 -1.07 -13.20
C VAL A 164 -3.50 0.42 -13.34
N ARG A 165 -4.50 1.20 -13.74
CA ARG A 165 -4.46 2.66 -13.87
C ARG A 165 -4.19 3.31 -12.52
N THR A 166 -4.91 2.90 -11.47
CA THR A 166 -4.74 3.43 -10.12
C THR A 166 -3.34 3.11 -9.56
N ALA A 167 -2.87 1.88 -9.72
CA ALA A 167 -1.54 1.46 -9.30
C ALA A 167 -0.42 2.21 -10.06
N GLN A 168 -0.60 2.43 -11.36
CA GLN A 168 0.33 3.19 -12.18
C GLN A 168 0.37 4.67 -11.75
N ALA A 169 -0.79 5.29 -11.52
CA ALA A 169 -0.88 6.66 -11.02
C ALA A 169 -0.21 6.82 -9.65
N ALA A 170 -0.36 5.83 -8.75
CA ALA A 170 0.31 5.82 -7.45
C ALA A 170 1.83 5.68 -7.57
N ARG A 171 2.31 4.79 -8.43
CA ARG A 171 3.74 4.64 -8.71
C ARG A 171 4.34 5.95 -9.24
N GLU A 172 3.69 6.58 -10.20
CA GLU A 172 4.13 7.87 -10.74
C GLU A 172 4.11 8.97 -9.68
N ALA A 173 3.06 9.02 -8.86
CA ALA A 173 2.93 9.98 -7.77
C ALA A 173 4.08 9.84 -6.76
N LEU A 174 4.41 8.61 -6.37
CA LEU A 174 5.47 8.35 -5.40
C LEU A 174 6.87 8.65 -5.98
N ASN A 175 7.11 8.30 -7.24
CA ASN A 175 8.37 8.57 -7.95
C ASN A 175 8.60 10.07 -8.19
N ALA A 176 7.56 10.79 -8.61
CA ALA A 176 7.61 12.23 -8.84
C ALA A 176 7.44 13.04 -7.54
N ARG A 177 7.29 12.38 -6.39
CA ARG A 177 7.02 13.01 -5.08
C ARG A 177 5.89 14.04 -5.16
N LYS A 178 4.79 13.69 -5.87
CA LYS A 178 3.65 14.60 -6.09
C LYS A 178 3.11 15.07 -4.74
N VAL A 179 3.25 16.36 -4.46
CA VAL A 179 2.85 17.02 -3.20
C VAL A 179 1.40 16.69 -2.83
N LYS A 180 0.51 16.63 -3.83
CA LYS A 180 -0.90 16.20 -3.70
C LYS A 180 -1.06 14.93 -2.85
N PHE A 181 -0.17 13.94 -3.02
CA PHE A 181 -0.30 12.62 -2.39
C PHE A 181 0.74 12.32 -1.32
N VAL A 182 1.74 13.19 -1.09
CA VAL A 182 2.84 12.92 -0.15
C VAL A 182 2.75 13.80 1.11
N VAL A 183 2.10 14.97 1.03
CA VAL A 183 2.00 15.88 2.18
C VAL A 183 1.13 15.29 3.30
N TYR A 184 1.48 15.62 4.54
CA TYR A 184 0.65 15.36 5.71
C TYR A 184 -0.56 16.29 5.69
N ARG A 185 -1.78 15.74 5.56
CA ARG A 185 -3.05 16.48 5.39
C ARG A 185 -3.10 17.36 4.13
N PRO A 186 -3.11 16.75 2.93
CA PRO A 186 -3.35 17.52 1.71
C PRO A 186 -4.77 18.10 1.70
N ASP A 187 -4.99 19.17 0.94
CA ASP A 187 -6.35 19.59 0.61
C ASP A 187 -6.99 18.56 -0.33
N LYS A 188 -8.17 18.07 0.09
CA LYS A 188 -8.93 17.00 -0.57
C LYS A 188 -10.24 17.50 -1.19
N SER A 189 -10.48 18.80 -1.17
CA SER A 189 -11.73 19.41 -1.67
C SER A 189 -12.07 19.04 -3.12
N ALA A 190 -11.04 18.88 -3.96
CA ALA A 190 -11.19 18.54 -5.38
C ALA A 190 -10.74 17.09 -5.71
N TRP A 191 -10.71 16.19 -4.73
CA TRP A 191 -10.26 14.82 -4.97
C TRP A 191 -11.35 13.94 -5.57
N THR A 192 -10.94 13.13 -6.53
CA THR A 192 -11.77 12.07 -7.10
C THR A 192 -11.66 10.79 -6.28
N ALA A 193 -12.56 9.83 -6.51
CA ALA A 193 -12.46 8.49 -5.92
C ALA A 193 -11.07 7.86 -6.17
N GLU A 194 -10.56 7.97 -7.40
CA GLU A 194 -9.23 7.49 -7.76
C GLU A 194 -8.12 8.18 -6.96
N ASP A 195 -8.22 9.49 -6.71
CA ASP A 195 -7.21 10.21 -5.90
C ASP A 195 -7.12 9.65 -4.47
N HIS A 196 -8.25 9.29 -3.86
CA HIS A 196 -8.24 8.66 -2.54
C HIS A 196 -7.59 7.27 -2.55
N HIS A 197 -7.82 6.47 -3.60
CA HIS A 197 -7.17 5.16 -3.75
C HIS A 197 -5.66 5.32 -4.00
N VAL A 198 -5.27 6.28 -4.85
CA VAL A 198 -3.87 6.63 -5.10
C VAL A 198 -3.19 7.06 -3.80
N ARG A 199 -3.83 7.93 -3.01
CA ARG A 199 -3.30 8.37 -1.71
C ARG A 199 -3.07 7.19 -0.77
N PHE A 200 -4.05 6.29 -0.64
CA PHE A 200 -3.89 5.10 0.21
C PHE A 200 -2.64 4.31 -0.20
N ILE A 201 -2.48 4.00 -1.50
CA ILE A 201 -1.32 3.24 -2.01
C ILE A 201 -0.02 3.99 -1.78
N VAL A 202 0.03 5.30 -2.08
CA VAL A 202 1.24 6.12 -1.92
C VAL A 202 1.70 6.12 -0.46
N THR A 203 0.80 6.36 0.48
CA THR A 203 1.15 6.39 1.92
C THR A 203 1.54 5.00 2.40
N LEU A 204 0.75 3.97 2.07
CA LEU A 204 1.05 2.59 2.46
C LEU A 204 2.44 2.16 1.99
N VAL A 205 2.77 2.39 0.72
CA VAL A 205 4.07 2.00 0.17
C VAL A 205 5.20 2.84 0.78
N ALA A 206 5.04 4.17 0.87
CA ALA A 206 6.07 5.04 1.42
C ALA A 206 6.44 4.67 2.86
N ASP A 207 5.44 4.44 3.71
CA ASP A 207 5.64 4.11 5.12
C ASP A 207 6.24 2.71 5.30
N ASN A 208 5.80 1.74 4.50
CA ASN A 208 6.32 0.37 4.56
C ASN A 208 7.74 0.23 3.97
N MET A 209 8.15 1.12 3.08
CA MET A 209 9.56 1.24 2.68
C MET A 209 10.45 1.70 3.86
N LEU A 210 9.94 2.54 4.77
CA LEU A 210 10.67 2.94 5.97
C LEU A 210 10.80 1.80 6.99
N GLN A 211 9.87 0.83 6.96
CA GLN A 211 9.87 -0.36 7.81
C GLN A 211 10.62 -1.56 7.20
N ASN A 212 11.29 -1.38 6.06
CA ASN A 212 11.98 -2.43 5.32
C ASN A 212 11.07 -3.60 4.90
N LEU A 213 9.76 -3.38 4.76
CA LEU A 213 8.88 -4.38 4.11
C LEU A 213 9.23 -4.51 2.63
N TRP A 214 9.53 -3.38 1.99
CA TRP A 214 10.08 -3.32 0.64
C TRP A 214 11.33 -2.45 0.62
N TYR A 215 12.38 -2.94 -0.02
CA TYR A 215 13.58 -2.14 -0.22
C TYR A 215 13.42 -1.18 -1.41
N GLU A 216 14.11 -0.05 -1.39
CA GLU A 216 14.10 0.92 -2.49
C GLU A 216 14.54 0.29 -3.83
N SER A 217 15.47 -0.67 -3.78
CA SER A 217 15.92 -1.42 -4.96
C SER A 217 14.82 -2.31 -5.55
N GLU A 218 13.95 -2.87 -4.71
CA GLU A 218 12.78 -3.64 -5.14
C GLU A 218 11.71 -2.73 -5.70
N TRP A 219 11.44 -1.59 -5.05
CA TRP A 219 10.54 -0.56 -5.57
C TRP A 219 10.94 -0.11 -6.98
N LYS A 220 12.24 0.13 -7.23
CA LYS A 220 12.74 0.52 -8.55
C LYS A 220 12.49 -0.53 -9.63
N LYS A 221 12.53 -1.82 -9.28
CA LYS A 221 12.37 -2.94 -10.22
C LYS A 221 10.91 -3.39 -10.39
N LYS A 222 10.16 -3.43 -9.28
CA LYS A 222 8.84 -4.06 -9.16
C LYS A 222 7.76 -3.10 -8.65
N GLY A 223 8.00 -1.79 -8.68
CA GLY A 223 7.10 -0.80 -8.06
C GLY A 223 5.66 -0.86 -8.53
N LEU A 224 5.41 -1.23 -9.80
CA LEU A 224 4.04 -1.42 -10.28
C LEU A 224 3.35 -2.64 -9.65
N ASP A 225 4.05 -3.75 -9.47
CA ASP A 225 3.50 -4.95 -8.83
C ASP A 225 3.26 -4.72 -7.35
N ILE A 226 4.17 -3.99 -6.68
CA ILE A 226 3.99 -3.55 -5.29
C ILE A 226 2.76 -2.65 -5.16
N ALA A 227 2.58 -1.67 -6.07
CA ALA A 227 1.41 -0.79 -6.07
C ALA A 227 0.10 -1.56 -6.33
N LYS A 228 0.13 -2.58 -7.20
CA LYS A 228 -1.01 -3.49 -7.42
C LYS A 228 -1.32 -4.34 -6.18
N ALA A 229 -0.31 -4.81 -5.46
CA ALA A 229 -0.50 -5.54 -4.20
C ALA A 229 -1.10 -4.62 -3.11
N ALA A 230 -0.61 -3.39 -3.00
CA ALA A 230 -1.18 -2.37 -2.11
C ALA A 230 -2.65 -2.05 -2.45
N TYR A 231 -3.02 -2.00 -3.73
CA TYR A 231 -4.41 -1.88 -4.15
C TYR A 231 -5.26 -3.07 -3.65
N GLU A 232 -4.76 -4.30 -3.76
CA GLU A 232 -5.47 -5.49 -3.25
C GLU A 232 -5.66 -5.44 -1.72
N VAL A 233 -4.69 -4.91 -0.98
CA VAL A 233 -4.82 -4.70 0.47
C VAL A 233 -5.99 -3.75 0.77
N LEU A 234 -6.14 -2.67 -0.01
CA LEU A 234 -7.28 -1.75 0.14
C LEU A 234 -8.62 -2.47 -0.09
N ILE A 235 -8.71 -3.27 -1.15
CA ILE A 235 -9.95 -4.01 -1.47
C ILE A 235 -10.26 -5.04 -0.38
N PHE A 236 -9.24 -5.74 0.12
CA PHE A 236 -9.40 -6.67 1.23
C PHE A 236 -9.93 -5.99 2.50
N LEU A 237 -9.40 -4.81 2.85
CA LEU A 237 -9.88 -4.03 3.99
C LEU A 237 -11.34 -3.58 3.81
N LYS A 238 -11.72 -3.15 2.60
CA LYS A 238 -13.12 -2.84 2.27
C LYS A 238 -14.04 -4.05 2.44
N ALA A 239 -13.62 -5.21 1.96
CA ALA A 239 -14.42 -6.43 2.03
C ALA A 239 -14.59 -6.92 3.47
N THR A 240 -13.57 -6.77 4.31
CA THR A 240 -13.58 -7.24 5.71
C THR A 240 -14.19 -6.24 6.69
N MET A 241 -14.37 -4.98 6.30
CA MET A 241 -15.07 -3.96 7.11
C MET A 241 -16.51 -4.36 7.47
N VAL A 242 -17.18 -5.12 6.60
CA VAL A 242 -18.60 -5.51 6.77
C VAL A 242 -18.78 -6.68 7.74
N TYR A 243 -17.71 -7.43 8.03
CA TYR A 243 -17.78 -8.70 8.76
C TYR A 243 -17.41 -8.59 10.24
N ALA A 244 -17.84 -7.53 10.90
CA ALA A 244 -18.19 -7.66 12.32
C ALA A 244 -19.63 -8.20 12.40
N ASP A 245 -19.89 -9.40 11.86
CA ASP A 245 -21.13 -10.12 12.16
C ASP A 245 -20.97 -10.72 13.57
N PRO A 246 -21.68 -10.22 14.59
CA PRO A 246 -21.58 -10.77 15.94
C PRO A 246 -22.16 -12.18 16.05
N ASN A 247 -22.78 -12.73 15.00
CA ASN A 247 -23.42 -14.04 15.06
C ASN A 247 -23.25 -14.83 13.75
N PRO A 248 -22.08 -15.43 13.50
CA PRO A 248 -21.87 -16.24 12.30
C PRO A 248 -22.89 -17.38 12.24
N PRO A 249 -23.34 -17.80 11.04
CA PRO A 249 -24.28 -18.91 10.92
C PRO A 249 -23.74 -20.16 11.60
N SER A 250 -24.38 -20.53 12.72
CA SER A 250 -24.12 -21.77 13.44
C SER A 250 -24.69 -22.93 12.63
N TYR A 251 -23.82 -23.64 11.92
CA TYR A 251 -24.15 -24.97 11.41
C TYR A 251 -23.99 -25.97 12.56
N SER A 252 -24.92 -25.92 13.51
CA SER A 252 -25.11 -27.04 14.44
C SER A 252 -25.67 -28.21 13.63
N ALA A 253 -24.88 -29.29 13.57
CA ALA A 253 -25.19 -30.57 12.93
C ALA A 253 -26.29 -31.34 13.69
#